data_AF-A0A968JIW5-F1
#
_entry.id   AF-A0A968JIW5-F1
#
_cell.length_a   1.000
_cell.length_b   1.000
_cell.length_c   1.000
_cell.angle_alpha   90.00
_cell.angle_beta   90.00
_cell.angle_gamma   90.00
#
_symmetry.space_group_name_H-M   'P 1'
#
loop_
_entity.id
_entity.type
_entity.pdbx_description
1 polymer ?
#
loop_
_entity_poly.entity_id
_entity_poly.type
_entity_poly.pdbx_seq_one_letter_code
_entity_poly.pdbx_strand_id
1 'polypeptide(L)'
;MKDGESVAVTHLSKALKSLGCEITLLSMNTSKHYFDVTQLPETYNHYHQIYTVDVDNRIKLKDAFVQPFFQKTSYHVSRFINTSFKQQLITLLKTQQFDLIQLETLYLAPYISTIRQYSQVPVVMRAHNIEHEIWQRVAENTKFLPLK
;
A
#
# COMPACT_ATOMS: atom_id res chain seq x y z
N MET A 1 7.80 16.10 -0.64
CA MET A 1 6.39 15.87 -0.23
C MET A 1 5.50 16.25 -1.41
N LYS A 2 4.71 15.30 -1.96
CA LYS A 2 3.87 15.56 -3.15
C LYS A 2 2.38 15.24 -2.96
N ASP A 3 1.99 14.40 -1.99
CA ASP A 3 0.60 13.93 -1.84
C ASP A 3 0.05 14.11 -0.40
N GLY A 4 -1.24 14.45 -0.28
CA GLY A 4 -1.93 14.66 1.01
C GLY A 4 -1.97 13.41 1.91
N GLU A 5 -2.06 12.23 1.30
CA GLU A 5 -1.96 10.95 2.02
C GLU A 5 -0.60 10.80 2.71
N SER A 6 0.50 11.05 1.99
CA SER A 6 1.84 10.96 2.55
C SER A 6 2.05 11.94 3.72
N VAL A 7 1.41 13.11 3.67
CA VAL A 7 1.43 14.09 4.76
C VAL A 7 0.69 13.57 5.99
N ALA A 8 -0.50 12.98 5.81
CA ALA A 8 -1.28 12.41 6.91
C ALA A 8 -0.59 11.19 7.56
N VAL A 9 0.05 10.34 6.75
CA VAL A 9 0.87 9.22 7.24
C VAL A 9 2.05 9.72 8.05
N THR A 10 2.77 10.72 7.54
CA THR A 10 3.96 11.29 8.21
C THR A 10 3.64 11.97 9.53
N HIS A 11 2.54 12.72 9.60
CA HIS A 11 2.13 13.36 10.86
C HIS A 11 1.69 12.34 11.91
N LEU A 12 0.94 11.30 11.50
CA LEU A 12 0.55 10.24 12.42
C LEU A 12 1.78 9.52 12.99
N SER A 13 2.73 9.15 12.14
CA SER A 13 3.94 8.46 12.61
C SER A 13 4.80 9.34 13.52
N LYS A 14 4.88 10.66 13.29
CA LYS A 14 5.50 11.58 14.24
C LYS A 14 4.79 11.58 15.60
N ALA A 15 3.46 11.63 15.61
CA ALA A 15 2.67 11.59 16.84
C ALA A 15 2.92 10.28 17.60
N LEU A 16 2.86 9.13 16.92
CA LEU A 16 3.14 7.82 17.52
C LEU A 16 4.56 7.75 18.08
N LYS A 17 5.57 8.28 17.37
CA LYS A 17 6.94 8.35 17.88
C LYS A 17 7.05 9.20 19.14
N SER A 18 6.34 10.33 19.19
CA SER A 18 6.31 11.20 20.39
C SER A 18 5.65 10.54 21.60
N LEU A 19 4.77 9.57 21.36
CA LEU A 19 4.15 8.72 22.40
C LEU A 19 5.03 7.52 22.80
N GLY A 20 6.24 7.40 22.25
CA GLY A 20 7.19 6.35 22.58
C GLY A 20 7.12 5.12 21.67
N CYS A 21 6.29 5.11 20.62
CA CYS A 21 6.25 4.00 19.68
C CYS A 21 7.50 3.96 18.80
N GLU A 22 7.97 2.75 18.50
CA GLU A 22 8.95 2.51 17.45
C GLU A 22 8.23 2.17 16.13
N ILE A 23 8.65 2.79 15.03
CA ILE A 23 7.92 2.73 13.77
C ILE A 23 8.85 2.35 12.64
N THR A 24 8.56 1.21 12.01
CA THR A 24 9.20 0.79 10.76
C THR A 24 8.25 1.05 9.60
N LEU A 25 8.72 1.76 8.58
CA LEU A 25 7.95 2.05 7.37
C LEU A 25 8.34 1.07 6.26
N LEU A 26 7.36 0.39 5.67
CA LEU A 26 7.50 -0.27 4.37
C LEU A 26 6.62 0.46 3.35
N SER A 27 7.21 0.99 2.28
CA SER A 27 6.49 1.77 1.27
C SER A 27 6.82 1.34 -0.16
N MET A 28 5.88 1.56 -1.08
CA MET A 28 6.10 1.37 -2.51
C MET A 28 6.67 2.67 -3.10
N ASN A 29 7.88 2.60 -3.64
CA ASN A 29 8.53 3.70 -4.34
C ASN A 29 8.13 3.65 -5.81
N THR A 30 7.09 4.40 -6.15
CA THR A 30 6.54 4.35 -7.51
C THR A 30 7.32 5.25 -8.44
N SER A 31 7.44 4.88 -9.73
CA SER A 31 8.13 5.72 -10.73
C SER A 31 7.58 7.15 -10.86
N LYS A 32 6.32 7.39 -10.45
CA LYS A 32 5.68 8.73 -10.42
C LYS A 32 6.06 9.54 -9.17
N HIS A 33 6.32 8.87 -8.06
CA HIS A 33 6.66 9.46 -6.76
C HIS A 33 7.95 8.86 -6.22
N TYR A 34 8.98 8.85 -7.06
CA TYR A 34 10.28 8.32 -6.69
C TYR A 34 10.92 9.19 -5.60
N PHE A 35 11.39 8.56 -4.53
CA PHE A 35 12.20 9.18 -3.49
C PHE A 35 13.48 8.38 -3.28
N ASP A 36 14.60 9.10 -3.15
CA ASP A 36 15.88 8.52 -2.77
C ASP A 36 15.93 8.36 -1.24
N VAL A 37 16.02 7.11 -0.78
CA VAL A 37 16.09 6.77 0.65
C VAL A 37 17.36 7.31 1.29
N THR A 38 18.42 7.53 0.52
CA THR A 38 19.70 8.09 1.03
C THR A 38 19.66 9.60 1.21
N GLN A 39 18.66 10.28 0.66
CA GLN A 39 18.45 11.73 0.77
C GLN A 39 17.15 12.07 1.51
N LEU A 40 16.74 11.23 2.46
CA LEU A 40 15.54 11.49 3.23
C LEU A 40 15.72 12.78 4.05
N PRO A 41 14.80 13.75 3.94
CA PRO A 41 14.86 14.94 4.76
C PRO A 41 14.74 14.56 6.24
N GLU A 42 15.32 15.37 7.14
CA GLU A 42 15.27 15.15 8.60
C GLU A 42 13.85 14.93 9.15
N THR A 43 12.83 15.40 8.42
CA THR A 43 11.42 15.17 8.73
C THR A 43 11.01 13.68 8.76
N TYR A 44 11.87 12.75 8.33
CA TYR A 44 11.65 11.30 8.36
C TYR A 44 12.40 10.58 9.49
N ASN A 45 13.18 11.29 10.31
CA ASN A 45 13.98 10.72 11.41
C ASN A 45 13.13 10.09 12.53
N HIS A 46 11.80 10.22 12.48
CA HIS A 46 10.89 9.60 13.45
C HIS A 46 10.65 8.11 13.18
N TYR A 47 11.00 7.60 11.99
CA TYR A 47 11.01 6.17 11.71
C TYR A 47 12.31 5.54 12.20
N HIS A 48 12.21 4.35 12.81
CA HIS A 48 13.37 3.55 13.19
C HIS A 48 14.08 3.01 11.94
N GLN A 49 13.29 2.48 11.00
CA GLN A 49 13.76 1.95 9.74
C GLN A 49 12.76 2.27 8.62
N ILE A 50 13.29 2.50 7.41
CA ILE A 50 12.49 2.75 6.22
C ILE A 50 12.94 1.79 5.13
N TYR A 51 11.99 1.01 4.64
CA TYR A 51 12.14 0.10 3.52
C TYR A 51 11.28 0.59 2.37
N THR A 52 11.90 0.71 1.21
CA THR A 52 11.19 1.06 -0.02
C THR A 52 11.38 -0.03 -1.05
N VAL A 53 10.30 -0.37 -1.76
CA VAL A 53 10.36 -1.27 -2.90
C VAL A 53 9.98 -0.51 -4.15
N ASP A 54 10.86 -0.50 -5.14
CA ASP A 54 10.57 0.14 -6.42
C ASP A 54 9.43 -0.59 -7.13
N VAL A 55 8.38 0.16 -7.48
CA VAL A 55 7.21 -0.36 -8.19
C VAL A 55 7.03 0.42 -9.48
N ASP A 56 7.14 -0.27 -10.60
CA ASP A 56 6.84 0.30 -11.91
C ASP A 56 5.33 0.33 -12.16
N ASN A 57 4.70 1.46 -11.86
CA ASN A 57 3.27 1.69 -12.09
C ASN A 57 2.97 2.22 -13.50
N ARG A 58 3.92 2.19 -14.44
CA ARG A 58 3.63 2.53 -15.84
C ARG A 58 2.69 1.47 -16.40
N ILE A 59 1.45 1.87 -16.69
CA ILE A 59 0.43 1.02 -17.30
C ILE A 59 1.01 0.42 -18.59
N LYS A 60 1.41 -0.86 -18.55
CA LYS A 60 1.67 -1.61 -19.76
C LYS A 60 0.32 -1.96 -20.36
N LEU A 61 -0.19 -1.12 -21.26
CA LEU A 61 -1.41 -1.30 -22.06
C LEU A 61 -1.56 -2.68 -22.72
N LYS A 62 -0.48 -3.45 -22.76
CA LYS A 62 -0.36 -4.76 -23.41
C LYS A 62 -0.89 -5.92 -22.54
N ASP A 63 -0.91 -5.76 -21.21
CA ASP A 63 -1.33 -6.83 -20.28
C ASP A 63 -2.85 -6.84 -20.01
N ALA A 64 -3.57 -5.81 -20.47
CA ALA A 64 -5.02 -5.70 -20.32
C ALA A 64 -5.81 -6.70 -21.19
N PHE A 65 -5.18 -7.31 -22.20
CA PHE A 65 -5.87 -8.15 -23.19
C PHE A 65 -5.76 -9.67 -22.95
N VAL A 66 -4.96 -10.13 -21.98
CA VAL A 66 -4.63 -11.58 -21.83
C VAL A 66 -5.23 -12.28 -20.60
N GLN A 67 -5.92 -11.59 -19.69
CA GLN A 67 -6.38 -12.20 -18.43
C GLN A 67 -7.88 -12.19 -18.08
N PRO A 68 -8.89 -12.02 -18.96
CA PRO A 68 -10.28 -12.08 -18.48
C PRO A 68 -10.80 -13.50 -18.20
N PHE A 69 -10.13 -14.58 -18.62
CA PHE A 69 -10.79 -15.89 -18.68
C PHE A 69 -10.63 -16.81 -17.46
N PHE A 70 -9.76 -16.51 -16.47
CA PHE A 70 -9.44 -17.53 -15.44
C PHE A 70 -9.39 -17.10 -13.97
N GLN A 71 -9.75 -15.88 -13.57
CA GLN A 71 -9.71 -15.51 -12.15
C GLN A 71 -10.97 -14.79 -11.67
N LYS A 72 -11.69 -15.44 -10.74
CA LYS A 72 -12.78 -14.89 -9.91
C LYS A 72 -12.31 -13.86 -8.89
N THR A 73 -11.14 -13.25 -9.07
CA THR A 73 -10.70 -12.11 -8.27
C THR A 73 -11.07 -10.85 -9.04
N SER A 74 -11.79 -9.94 -8.40
CA SER A 74 -12.16 -8.66 -9.01
C SER A 74 -10.90 -8.01 -9.62
N TYR A 75 -10.93 -7.80 -10.94
CA TYR A 75 -9.85 -7.26 -11.78
C TYR A 75 -9.19 -5.99 -11.21
N HIS A 76 -9.91 -5.29 -10.32
CA HIS A 76 -9.49 -4.05 -9.70
C HIS A 76 -8.51 -4.23 -8.53
N VAL A 77 -8.42 -5.43 -7.94
CA VAL A 77 -7.56 -5.73 -6.78
C VAL A 77 -6.23 -6.34 -7.21
N SER A 78 -6.22 -7.14 -8.29
CA SER A 78 -5.02 -7.81 -8.79
C SER A 78 -3.95 -6.83 -9.29
N ARG A 79 -4.36 -5.65 -9.79
CA ARG A 79 -3.44 -4.60 -10.27
C ARG A 79 -2.54 -4.00 -9.18
N PHE A 80 -2.84 -4.25 -7.91
CA PHE A 80 -2.10 -3.69 -6.77
C PHE A 80 -1.17 -4.70 -6.08
N ILE A 81 -1.11 -5.94 -6.58
CA ILE A 81 -0.24 -6.97 -6.03
C ILE A 81 1.13 -6.89 -6.71
N ASN A 82 2.10 -6.35 -5.98
CA ASN A 82 3.50 -6.38 -6.37
C ASN A 82 4.25 -7.50 -5.63
N THR A 83 4.89 -8.39 -6.40
CA THR A 83 5.65 -9.54 -5.88
C THR A 83 6.86 -9.11 -5.06
N SER A 84 7.60 -8.09 -5.49
CA SER A 84 8.76 -7.57 -4.76
C SER A 84 8.34 -6.99 -3.41
N PHE A 85 7.22 -6.26 -3.37
CA PHE A 85 6.67 -5.73 -2.12
C PHE A 85 6.23 -6.86 -1.19
N LYS A 86 5.56 -7.88 -1.74
CA LYS A 86 5.19 -9.09 -0.98
C LYS A 86 6.43 -9.74 -0.37
N GLN A 87 7.49 -9.90 -1.14
CA GLN A 87 8.71 -10.55 -0.68
C GLN A 87 9.39 -9.74 0.42
N GLN A 88 9.48 -8.41 0.25
CA GLN A 88 10.04 -7.53 1.28
C GLN A 88 9.22 -7.58 2.56
N LEU A 89 7.88 -7.56 2.45
CA LEU A 89 6.98 -7.71 3.60
C LEU A 89 7.22 -9.04 4.32
N ILE A 90 7.34 -10.16 3.60
CA ILE A 90 7.64 -11.47 4.19
C ILE A 90 8.99 -11.45 4.91
N THR A 91 10.02 -10.84 4.30
CA THR A 91 11.32 -10.70 4.93
C THR A 91 11.21 -9.98 6.26
N LEU A 92 10.56 -8.81 6.29
CA LEU A 92 10.38 -8.03 7.53
C LEU A 92 9.61 -8.81 8.60
N LEU A 93 8.51 -9.47 8.24
CA LEU A 93 7.72 -10.27 9.17
C LEU A 93 8.48 -11.47 9.75
N LYS A 94 9.52 -11.95 9.06
CA LYS A 94 10.36 -13.05 9.54
C LYS A 94 11.57 -12.58 10.35
N THR A 95 12.13 -11.43 10.03
CA THR A 95 13.38 -10.93 10.64
C THR A 95 13.14 -9.96 11.79
N GLN A 96 11.93 -9.39 11.89
CA GLN A 96 11.56 -8.41 12.90
C GLN A 96 10.28 -8.84 13.62
N GLN A 97 10.15 -8.41 14.87
CA GLN A 97 8.95 -8.60 15.67
C GLN A 97 8.19 -7.26 15.73
N PHE A 98 6.88 -7.31 15.53
CA PHE A 98 6.01 -6.14 15.56
C PHE A 98 4.82 -6.44 16.46
N ASP A 99 4.40 -5.48 17.29
CA ASP A 99 3.20 -5.62 18.12
C ASP A 99 1.91 -5.25 17.38
N LEU A 100 2.03 -4.51 16.27
CA LEU A 100 0.93 -4.02 15.46
C LEU A 100 1.38 -3.84 14.02
N ILE A 101 0.52 -4.21 13.07
CA ILE A 101 0.73 -3.93 11.65
C ILE A 101 -0.37 -2.97 11.17
N GLN A 102 0.03 -1.77 10.75
CA GLN A 102 -0.88 -0.75 10.22
C GLN A 102 -0.80 -0.67 8.69
N LEU A 103 -1.95 -0.75 8.03
CA LEU A 103 -2.11 -0.58 6.59
C LEU A 103 -2.72 0.79 6.31
N GLU A 104 -2.07 1.60 5.50
CA GLU A 104 -2.49 2.98 5.23
C GLU A 104 -3.47 3.12 4.06
N THR A 105 -3.69 2.10 3.24
CA THR A 105 -4.60 2.19 2.09
C THR A 105 -5.27 0.85 1.81
N LEU A 106 -6.45 0.88 1.18
CA LEU A 106 -7.20 -0.30 0.78
C LEU A 106 -6.41 -1.16 -0.21
N TYR A 107 -5.49 -0.57 -0.98
CA TYR A 107 -4.61 -1.32 -1.89
C TYR A 107 -3.69 -2.32 -1.18
N LEU A 108 -3.47 -2.15 0.13
CA LEU A 108 -2.69 -3.08 0.92
C LEU A 108 -3.52 -4.26 1.47
N ALA A 109 -4.85 -4.23 1.35
CA ALA A 109 -5.72 -5.30 1.84
C ALA A 109 -5.37 -6.71 1.31
N PRO A 110 -4.96 -6.91 0.04
CA PRO A 110 -4.56 -8.23 -0.45
C PRO A 110 -3.39 -8.85 0.33
N TYR A 111 -2.53 -8.01 0.92
CA TYR A 111 -1.39 -8.46 1.72
C TYR A 111 -1.78 -8.96 3.11
N ILE A 112 -3.01 -8.77 3.58
CA ILE A 112 -3.50 -9.28 4.87
C ILE A 112 -3.32 -10.80 4.96
N SER A 113 -3.61 -11.53 3.87
CA SER A 113 -3.39 -12.97 3.79
C SER A 113 -1.93 -13.37 4.04
N THR A 114 -1.00 -12.59 3.49
CA THR A 114 0.45 -12.79 3.68
C THR A 114 0.85 -12.44 5.10
N ILE A 115 0.34 -11.33 5.65
CA ILE A 115 0.60 -10.94 7.03
C ILE A 115 0.16 -12.04 7.99
N ARG A 116 -1.05 -12.58 7.84
CA ARG A 116 -1.60 -13.64 8.69
C ARG A 116 -0.83 -14.96 8.59
N GLN A 117 -0.20 -15.22 7.45
CA GLN A 117 0.65 -16.39 7.27
C GLN A 117 1.94 -16.31 8.10
N TYR A 118 2.47 -15.10 8.34
CA TYR A 118 3.77 -14.90 9.00
C TYR A 118 3.69 -14.17 10.34
N SER A 119 2.52 -13.68 10.76
CA SER A 119 2.33 -12.96 12.02
C SER A 119 0.91 -13.11 12.56
N GLN A 120 0.81 -13.18 13.90
CA GLN A 120 -0.45 -13.26 14.64
C GLN A 120 -0.88 -11.91 15.25
N VAL A 121 -0.11 -10.84 15.03
CA VAL A 121 -0.34 -9.56 15.71
C VAL A 121 -1.56 -8.83 15.14
N PRO A 122 -2.20 -7.91 15.87
CA PRO A 122 -3.29 -7.11 15.35
C PRO A 122 -2.92 -6.42 14.03
N VAL A 123 -3.86 -6.41 13.07
CA VAL A 123 -3.71 -5.73 11.78
C VAL A 123 -4.81 -4.68 11.72
N VAL A 124 -4.42 -3.42 11.60
CA VAL A 124 -5.34 -2.27 11.52
C VAL A 124 -5.19 -1.62 10.15
N MET A 125 -6.31 -1.33 9.49
CA MET A 125 -6.30 -0.61 8.22
C MET A 125 -6.95 0.75 8.42
N ARG A 126 -6.21 1.80 8.05
CA ARG A 126 -6.73 3.17 7.93
C ARG A 126 -6.99 3.43 6.47
N ALA A 127 -8.26 3.60 6.08
CA ALA A 127 -8.60 4.02 4.73
C ALA A 127 -8.64 5.56 4.68
N HIS A 128 -7.90 6.17 3.75
CA HIS A 128 -7.99 7.61 3.48
C HIS A 128 -9.24 7.92 2.64
N ASN A 129 -10.40 7.83 3.28
CA ASN A 129 -11.74 8.41 3.01
C ASN A 129 -12.32 8.70 1.59
N ILE A 130 -11.65 8.49 0.43
CA ILE A 130 -12.24 8.85 -0.88
C ILE A 130 -12.40 7.65 -1.83
N GLU A 131 -11.75 6.52 -1.59
CA GLU A 131 -11.83 5.40 -2.53
C GLU A 131 -13.17 4.65 -2.47
N HIS A 132 -13.77 4.50 -1.28
CA HIS A 132 -15.11 3.92 -1.15
C HIS A 132 -16.17 4.77 -1.87
N GLU A 133 -16.11 6.10 -1.74
CA GLU A 133 -16.97 7.01 -2.51
C GLU A 133 -16.67 6.95 -4.01
N ILE A 134 -15.41 6.81 -4.44
CA ILE A 134 -15.07 6.65 -5.86
C ILE A 134 -15.64 5.34 -6.40
N TRP A 135 -15.49 4.21 -5.70
CA TRP A 135 -16.07 2.93 -6.11
C TRP A 135 -17.59 2.98 -6.15
N GLN A 136 -18.21 3.61 -5.16
CA GLN A 136 -19.66 3.79 -5.12
C GLN A 136 -20.14 4.69 -6.27
N ARG A 137 -19.46 5.81 -6.53
CA ARG A 137 -19.76 6.69 -7.68
C ARG A 137 -19.50 6.01 -9.02
N VAL A 138 -18.46 5.19 -9.16
CA VAL A 138 -18.21 4.41 -10.38
C VAL A 138 -19.30 3.35 -10.56
N ALA A 139 -19.71 2.65 -9.51
CA ALA A 139 -20.80 1.68 -9.57
C ALA A 139 -22.15 2.35 -9.92
N GLU A 140 -22.42 3.54 -9.37
CA GLU A 140 -23.62 4.33 -9.65
C GLU A 140 -23.61 4.95 -11.06
N ASN A 141 -22.44 5.33 -11.60
CA ASN A 141 -22.31 5.97 -12.91
C ASN A 141 -21.99 5.01 -14.07
N THR A 142 -21.68 3.74 -13.80
CA THR A 142 -21.48 2.73 -14.86
C THR A 142 -22.83 2.12 -15.22
N LYS A 143 -23.44 2.61 -16.31
CA LYS A 143 -24.63 1.95 -16.88
C LYS A 143 -24.24 0.58 -17.42
N PHE A 144 -25.02 -0.43 -17.04
CA PHE A 144 -24.86 -1.86 -17.33
C PHE A 144 -24.98 -2.26 -18.82
N LEU A 145 -24.81 -1.32 -19.76
CA LEU A 145 -24.96 -1.58 -21.19
C LEU A 145 -23.63 -1.37 -21.92
N PRO A 146 -23.21 -2.30 -22.78
CA PRO A 146 -22.06 -2.09 -23.65
C PRO A 146 -22.37 -0.93 -24.59
N LEU A 147 -21.43 -0.01 -24.72
CA LEU A 147 -21.48 1.05 -25.74
C LEU A 147 -21.59 0.38 -27.11
N LYS A 148 -22.67 0.67 -27.82
CA LYS A 148 -22.89 0.32 -29.23
C LYS A 148 -22.01 1.17 -30.14
#